data_AF-A0A1M5Z3T7-F1
#
_entry.id   AF-A0A1M5Z3T7-F1
#
_cell.length_a   1.000
_cell.length_b   1.000
_cell.length_c   1.000
_cell.angle_alpha   90.00
_cell.angle_beta   90.00
_cell.angle_gamma   90.00
#
_symmetry.space_group_name_H-M   'P 1'
#
loop_
_entity.id
_entity.type
_entity.pdbx_description
1 polymer ?
#
loop_
_entity_poly.entity_id
_entity_poly.type
_entity_poly.pdbx_seq_one_letter_code
_entity_poly.pdbx_strand_id
1 'polypeptide(L)'
;MRSAAKNLILILPLIWFVYVWCHFIFGIDLGLIVDVADNPDNTPANSSGGIIPIGLALFMLFLGTPVSFLAGSIYTGYKKHWRWFGAYAILGGIPVCVYFFGVTGANLGIL
;
A
#
# COMPACT_ATOMS: atom_id res chain seq x y z
N MET A 1 19.33 -22.35 -5.47
CA MET A 1 18.76 -21.07 -5.93
C MET A 1 17.22 -20.92 -5.77
N ARG A 2 16.44 -21.98 -5.48
CA ARG A 2 14.95 -21.94 -5.46
C ARG A 2 14.26 -21.25 -4.25
N SER A 3 14.99 -20.82 -3.21
CA SER A 3 14.39 -20.24 -1.99
C SER A 3 14.40 -18.70 -1.96
N ALA A 4 15.51 -18.07 -2.36
CA ALA A 4 15.68 -16.62 -2.28
C ALA A 4 14.73 -15.83 -3.21
N ALA A 5 14.52 -16.31 -4.44
CA ALA A 5 13.63 -15.64 -5.41
C ALA A 5 12.17 -15.59 -4.95
N LYS A 6 11.69 -16.63 -4.26
CA LYS A 6 10.31 -16.70 -3.74
C LYS A 6 10.12 -15.69 -2.60
N ASN A 7 11.13 -15.56 -1.74
CA ASN A 7 11.11 -14.60 -0.65
C ASN A 7 11.18 -13.17 -1.20
N LEU A 8 11.99 -12.90 -2.24
CA LEU A 8 12.03 -11.60 -2.91
C LEU A 8 10.67 -11.18 -3.49
N ILE A 9 9.96 -12.10 -4.16
CA ILE A 9 8.64 -11.84 -4.73
C ILE A 9 7.58 -11.56 -3.64
N LEU A 10 7.70 -12.18 -2.46
CA LEU A 10 6.79 -11.95 -1.32
C LEU A 10 7.14 -10.68 -0.53
N ILE A 11 8.41 -10.30 -0.49
CA ILE A 11 8.87 -9.10 0.20
C ILE A 11 8.42 -7.83 -0.52
N LEU A 12 8.38 -7.83 -1.86
CA LEU A 12 8.00 -6.66 -2.65
C LEU A 12 6.59 -6.11 -2.30
N PRO A 13 5.52 -6.91 -2.28
CA PRO A 13 4.21 -6.43 -1.81
C PRO A 13 4.20 -6.11 -0.30
N LEU A 14 5.05 -6.74 0.52
CA LEU A 14 5.18 -6.38 1.93
C LEU A 14 5.76 -4.97 2.11
N ILE A 15 6.78 -4.61 1.33
CA ILE A 15 7.37 -3.26 1.32
C ILE A 15 6.31 -2.25 0.89
N TRP A 16 5.51 -2.58 -0.13
CA TRP A 16 4.38 -1.74 -0.55
C TRP A 16 3.39 -1.51 0.60
N PHE A 17 3.01 -2.56 1.35
CA PHE A 17 2.12 -2.37 2.49
C PHE A 17 2.72 -1.49 3.58
N VAL A 18 4.01 -1.65 3.90
CA VAL A 18 4.69 -0.77 4.87
C VAL A 18 4.68 0.69 4.39
N TYR A 19 4.93 0.90 3.09
CA TYR A 19 4.85 2.24 2.50
C TYR A 19 3.44 2.85 2.65
N VAL A 20 2.39 2.06 2.36
CA VAL A 20 0.99 2.49 2.54
C VAL A 20 0.72 2.85 4.01
N TRP A 21 1.23 2.08 4.97
CA TRP A 21 1.13 2.40 6.39
C TRP A 21 1.80 3.73 6.74
N CYS A 22 3.06 3.92 6.32
CA CYS A 22 3.80 5.16 6.57
C CYS A 22 3.04 6.37 6.02
N HIS A 23 2.60 6.29 4.76
CA HIS A 23 1.97 7.42 4.08
C HIS A 23 0.54 7.69 4.56
N PHE A 24 -0.35 6.69 4.56
CA PHE A 24 -1.78 6.90 4.81
C PHE A 24 -2.16 6.86 6.30
N ILE A 25 -1.47 6.07 7.13
CA ILE A 25 -1.83 5.92 8.55
C ILE A 25 -1.01 6.87 9.41
N PHE A 26 0.30 6.93 9.20
CA PHE A 26 1.19 7.76 10.01
C PHE A 26 1.41 9.17 9.42
N GLY A 27 0.93 9.45 8.21
CA GLY A 27 1.14 10.73 7.53
C GLY A 27 2.62 11.03 7.21
N ILE A 28 3.48 10.00 7.21
CA ILE A 28 4.89 10.11 6.89
C ILE A 28 5.03 10.10 5.37
N ASP A 29 5.33 11.26 4.81
CA ASP A 29 5.67 11.36 3.40
C ASP A 29 7.10 10.89 3.15
N LEU A 30 7.24 9.82 2.37
CA LEU A 30 8.51 9.26 1.94
C LEU A 30 8.91 9.77 0.54
N GLY A 31 8.11 10.68 -0.05
CA GLY A 31 8.41 11.34 -1.32
C GLY A 31 8.29 10.43 -2.54
N LEU A 32 7.52 9.34 -2.45
CA LEU A 32 7.42 8.31 -3.50
C LEU A 32 6.20 8.52 -4.42
N ILE A 33 5.15 9.16 -3.89
CA ILE A 33 3.95 9.56 -4.63
C ILE A 33 4.12 11.00 -5.12
N VAL A 34 3.77 11.26 -6.39
CA VAL A 34 3.70 12.61 -6.97
C VAL A 34 2.25 12.99 -7.17
N ASP A 35 1.88 14.14 -6.60
CA ASP A 35 0.66 14.81 -6.98
C ASP A 35 0.93 15.68 -8.21
N VAL A 36 0.44 15.24 -9.37
CA VAL A 36 0.57 15.95 -10.64
C VAL A 36 -0.58 16.97 -10.81
N ALA A 37 -1.50 17.04 -9.84
CA ALA A 37 -2.75 17.78 -10.02
C ALA A 37 -2.64 19.30 -9.79
N ASP A 38 -1.57 19.83 -9.20
CA ASP A 38 -1.48 21.27 -8.90
C ASP A 38 -0.36 22.01 -9.66
N ASN A 39 -0.82 22.94 -10.49
CA ASN A 39 -0.17 24.12 -11.07
C ASN A 39 0.64 23.99 -12.39
N PRO A 40 0.17 24.60 -13.51
CA PRO A 40 0.98 24.87 -14.70
C PRO A 40 1.92 26.08 -14.55
N ASP A 41 1.85 26.82 -13.44
CA ASP A 41 2.71 27.98 -13.15
C ASP A 41 3.23 27.89 -11.71
N ASN A 42 4.50 28.28 -11.51
CA ASN A 42 5.20 28.57 -10.24
C ASN A 42 6.10 27.45 -9.65
N THR A 43 7.35 27.46 -10.13
CA THR A 43 8.60 27.26 -9.36
C THR A 43 8.83 25.89 -8.67
N PRO A 44 9.92 25.16 -9.02
CA PRO A 44 10.24 23.85 -8.45
C PRO A 44 10.91 24.02 -7.09
N ALA A 45 10.14 24.20 -6.02
CA ALA A 45 10.73 24.31 -4.68
C ALA A 45 10.51 23.07 -3.81
N ASN A 46 9.42 22.30 -3.97
CA ASN A 46 9.10 21.20 -3.07
C ASN A 46 8.54 19.95 -3.79
N SER A 47 8.81 19.80 -5.08
CA SER A 47 8.50 18.57 -5.82
C SER A 47 9.48 17.50 -5.38
N SER A 48 9.29 16.88 -4.22
CA SER A 48 9.90 15.60 -3.89
C SER A 48 9.63 14.67 -5.07
N GLY A 49 10.69 14.34 -5.82
CA GLY A 49 10.65 13.66 -7.13
C GLY A 49 10.17 12.22 -7.02
N GLY A 50 8.92 12.03 -6.61
CA GLY A 50 8.29 10.74 -6.54
C GLY A 50 8.20 10.10 -7.92
N ILE A 51 8.03 8.78 -7.90
CA ILE A 51 8.07 7.95 -9.11
C ILE A 51 6.64 7.51 -9.48
N ILE A 52 5.73 7.49 -8.50
CA ILE A 52 4.38 6.95 -8.65
C ILE A 52 3.36 8.10 -8.71
N PRO A 53 2.64 8.28 -9.82
CA PRO A 53 1.55 9.25 -9.88
C PRO A 53 0.45 8.91 -8.86
N ILE A 54 -0.16 9.91 -8.23
CA ILE A 54 -1.24 9.74 -7.23
C ILE A 54 -2.38 8.82 -7.73
N GLY A 55 -2.77 8.94 -9.00
CA GLY A 55 -3.80 8.07 -9.60
C GLY A 55 -3.36 6.60 -9.68
N LEU A 56 -2.08 6.35 -9.99
CA LEU A 56 -1.52 4.99 -9.98
C LEU A 56 -1.39 4.46 -8.55
N ALA A 57 -1.04 5.32 -7.59
CA ALA A 57 -0.96 4.95 -6.18
C ALA A 57 -2.34 4.54 -5.63
N LEU A 58 -3.40 5.28 -5.95
CA LEU A 58 -4.78 4.93 -5.60
C LEU A 58 -5.24 3.65 -6.30
N PHE A 59 -4.90 3.46 -7.58
CA PHE A 59 -5.20 2.22 -8.29
C PHE A 59 -4.50 1.02 -7.66
N MET A 60 -3.22 1.15 -7.31
CA MET A 60 -2.48 0.12 -6.59
C MET A 60 -3.04 -0.09 -5.19
N LEU A 61 -3.52 0.96 -4.51
CA LEU A 61 -4.18 0.85 -3.21
C LEU A 61 -5.49 0.05 -3.31
N PHE A 62 -6.36 0.37 -4.26
CA PHE A 62 -7.69 -0.23 -4.37
C PHE A 62 -7.72 -1.58 -5.07
N LEU A 63 -6.87 -1.81 -6.06
CA LEU A 63 -6.85 -3.06 -6.83
C LEU A 63 -5.61 -3.89 -6.52
N GLY A 64 -4.43 -3.25 -6.47
CA GLY A 64 -3.16 -3.92 -6.19
C GLY A 64 -3.11 -4.55 -4.80
N THR A 65 -3.54 -3.82 -3.76
CA THR A 65 -3.52 -4.27 -2.37
C THR A 65 -4.41 -5.50 -2.13
N PRO A 66 -5.71 -5.53 -2.52
CA PRO A 66 -6.53 -6.72 -2.32
C PRO A 66 -6.08 -7.90 -3.20
N VAL A 67 -5.63 -7.66 -4.44
CA VAL A 67 -5.13 -8.75 -5.30
C VAL A 67 -3.84 -9.36 -4.73
N SER A 68 -2.89 -8.53 -4.30
CA SER A 68 -1.63 -8.99 -3.69
C SER A 68 -1.86 -9.62 -2.31
N PHE A 69 -2.82 -9.12 -1.55
CA PHE A 69 -3.26 -9.73 -0.30
C PHE A 69 -3.87 -11.12 -0.51
N LEU A 70 -4.78 -11.27 -1.48
CA LEU A 70 -5.39 -12.57 -1.81
C LEU A 70 -4.35 -13.56 -2.35
N ALA A 71 -3.52 -13.13 -3.31
CA ALA A 71 -2.46 -13.96 -3.86
C ALA A 71 -1.45 -14.39 -2.78
N GLY A 72 -1.03 -13.46 -1.93
CA GLY A 72 -0.13 -13.73 -0.80
C GLY A 72 -0.75 -14.66 0.24
N SER A 73 -2.01 -14.45 0.58
CA SER A 73 -2.77 -15.26 1.55
C SER A 73 -2.97 -16.70 1.04
N ILE A 74 -3.38 -16.88 -0.21
CA ILE A 74 -3.55 -18.20 -0.82
C ILE A 74 -2.20 -18.94 -0.88
N TYR A 75 -1.15 -18.25 -1.33
CA TYR A 75 0.19 -18.84 -1.45
C TYR A 75 0.77 -19.27 -0.10
N THR A 76 0.67 -18.41 0.91
CA THR A 76 1.20 -18.69 2.25
C THR A 76 0.37 -19.73 3.00
N GLY A 77 -0.95 -19.74 2.80
CA GLY A 77 -1.86 -20.75 3.31
C GLY A 77 -1.58 -22.15 2.76
N TYR A 78 -1.42 -22.27 1.44
CA TYR A 78 -1.12 -23.56 0.78
C TYR A 78 0.20 -24.17 1.29
N LYS A 79 1.19 -23.32 1.56
CA LYS A 79 2.53 -23.73 1.98
C LYS A 79 2.72 -23.85 3.49
N LYS A 80 1.66 -23.66 4.30
CA LYS A 80 1.71 -23.59 5.77
C LYS A 80 2.74 -22.59 6.33
N HIS A 81 3.03 -21.51 5.62
CA HIS A 81 3.95 -20.46 6.09
C HIS A 81 3.19 -19.44 6.95
N TRP A 82 2.72 -19.88 8.12
CA TRP A 82 1.85 -19.12 9.03
C TRP A 82 2.39 -17.74 9.43
N ARG A 83 3.71 -17.60 9.59
CA ARG A 83 4.35 -16.31 9.90
C ARG A 83 4.14 -15.28 8.78
N TRP A 84 4.24 -15.70 7.53
CA TRP A 84 4.02 -14.83 6.38
C TRP A 84 2.54 -14.53 6.19
N PHE A 85 1.67 -15.52 6.39
CA PHE A 85 0.22 -15.30 6.37
C PHE A 85 -0.22 -14.21 7.35
N GLY A 86 0.27 -14.27 8.60
CA GLY A 86 -0.01 -13.23 9.60
C GLY A 86 0.50 -11.84 9.18
N ALA A 87 1.70 -11.77 8.61
CA ALA A 87 2.24 -10.51 8.10
C ALA A 87 1.37 -9.92 6.98
N TYR A 88 0.91 -10.73 6.02
CA TYR A 88 0.00 -10.28 4.97
C TYR A 88 -1.36 -9.84 5.53
N ALA A 89 -1.93 -10.56 6.50
CA ALA A 89 -3.20 -10.21 7.14
C ALA A 89 -3.13 -8.86 7.89
N ILE A 90 -2.06 -8.65 8.65
CA ILE A 90 -1.89 -7.41 9.44
C ILE A 90 -1.51 -6.25 8.52
N LEU A 91 -0.50 -6.42 7.67
CA LEU A 91 0.02 -5.32 6.84
C LEU A 91 -0.91 -4.98 5.67
N GLY A 92 -1.51 -5.97 5.02
CA GLY A 92 -2.37 -5.75 3.85
C GLY A 92 -3.84 -5.51 4.21
N GLY A 93 -4.36 -6.20 5.23
CA GLY A 93 -5.78 -6.11 5.60
C GLY A 93 -6.14 -4.83 6.36
N ILE A 94 -5.31 -4.45 7.35
CA ILE A 94 -5.62 -3.32 8.24
C ILE A 94 -5.71 -1.99 7.49
N PRO A 95 -4.79 -1.60 6.58
CA PRO A 95 -4.89 -0.31 5.88
C PRO A 95 -6.14 -0.18 5.03
N VAL A 96 -6.51 -1.27 4.36
CA VAL A 96 -7.73 -1.33 3.56
C VAL A 96 -8.93 -1.13 4.47
N CYS A 97 -9.00 -1.87 5.59
CA CYS A 97 -10.07 -1.69 6.57
C CYS A 97 -10.11 -0.27 7.15
N VAL A 98 -8.98 0.30 7.55
CA VAL A 98 -8.89 1.65 8.12
C VAL A 98 -9.33 2.71 7.11
N TYR A 99 -8.91 2.59 5.85
CA TYR A 99 -9.36 3.50 4.79
C TYR A 99 -10.87 3.40 4.57
N PHE A 100 -11.42 2.19 4.44
CA PHE A 100 -12.87 2.00 4.29
C PHE A 100 -13.64 2.50 5.52
N PHE A 101 -13.19 2.21 6.74
CA PHE A 101 -13.82 2.73 7.96
C PHE A 101 -13.74 4.25 8.06
N GLY A 102 -12.61 4.86 7.70
CA GLY A 102 -12.44 6.30 7.71
C GLY A 102 -13.32 6.99 6.66
N VAL A 103 -13.28 6.52 5.42
CA VAL A 103 -14.09 7.08 4.31
C VAL A 103 -15.58 6.84 4.52
N THR A 104 -15.98 5.62 4.89
CA THR A 104 -17.40 5.31 5.15
C THR A 104 -17.90 5.98 6.43
N GLY A 105 -17.08 6.05 7.48
CA GLY A 105 -17.43 6.73 8.73
C GLY A 105 -17.58 8.24 8.55
N ALA A 106 -16.69 8.88 7.80
CA ALA A 106 -16.80 10.30 7.45
C ALA A 106 -18.03 10.59 6.58
N ASN A 107 -18.34 9.72 5.60
CA ASN A 107 -19.52 9.89 4.74
C ASN A 107 -20.85 9.62 5.47
N LEU A 108 -20.84 8.85 6.56
CA LEU A 108 -22.01 8.61 7.40
C LEU A 108 -22.14 9.60 8.58
N GLY A 109 -21.17 10.51 8.76
CA GLY A 109 -21.14 11.46 9.87
C GLY A 109 -20.94 10.80 11.24
N ILE A 110 -20.30 9.63 11.29
CA ILE A 110 -20.06 8.85 12.52
C ILE A 110 -18.67 9.19 13.11
N LEU A 111 -17.80 9.83 12.33
CA LEU A 111 -16.49 10.39 12.69
C LEU A 111 -16.52 11.90 12.49
#